data_AF-A0A6A3VN20-F1
#
_entry.id   AF-A0A6A3VN20-F1
#
_cell.length_a   1.000
_cell.length_b   1.000
_cell.length_c   1.000
_cell.angle_alpha   90.00
_cell.angle_beta   90.00
_cell.angle_gamma   90.00
#
_symmetry.space_group_name_H-M   'P 1'
#
loop_
_entity.id
_entity.type
_entity.pdbx_description
1 polymer ?
#
loop_
_entity_poly.entity_id
_entity_poly.type
_entity_poly.pdbx_seq_one_letter_code
_entity_poly.pdbx_strand_id
1 'polypeptide(L)' 'MVNFDVGDYVLRSRVDEKRQNKLLVTWVGPYAVTASHAHNVFTVNQLVTGEELDVHASRLKFFADKDLEVTEELLEHVSA' A
#
# COMPACT_ATOMS: atom_id res chain seq x y z
N MET A 1 -15.05 7.41 -6.47
CA MET A 1 -14.61 7.46 -5.06
C MET A 1 -13.92 6.13 -4.80
N VAL A 2 -12.64 6.13 -4.47
CA VAL A 2 -11.93 4.88 -4.12
C VAL A 2 -12.05 4.75 -2.62
N ASN A 3 -12.77 3.73 -2.15
CA ASN A 3 -12.92 3.44 -0.73
C ASN A 3 -11.93 2.34 -0.38
N PHE A 4 -10.96 2.68 0.46
CA PHE A 4 -10.18 1.72 1.21
C PHE A 4 -10.87 1.51 2.56
N ASP A 5 -10.76 0.31 3.12
CA ASP A 5 -11.27 -0.04 4.44
C ASP A 5 -10.13 -0.43 5.38
N VAL A 6 -10.40 -0.45 6.68
CA VAL A 6 -9.40 -0.87 7.68
C VAL A 6 -9.05 -2.34 7.43
N GLY A 7 -7.76 -2.65 7.38
CA GLY A 7 -7.25 -3.97 7.04
C GLY A 7 -6.97 -4.18 5.54
N ASP A 8 -7.26 -3.21 4.67
CA ASP A 8 -6.78 -3.26 3.30
C ASP A 8 -5.26 -3.09 3.22
N TYR A 9 -4.63 -3.86 2.34
CA TYR A 9 -3.23 -3.68 1.98
C TYR A 9 -3.11 -2.78 0.76
N VAL A 10 -2.28 -1.75 0.87
CA VAL A 10 -2.13 -0.69 -0.13
C VAL A 10 -0.66 -0.37 -0.39
N LEU A 11 -0.36 0.05 -1.61
CA LEU A 11 0.88 0.71 -1.99
C LEU A 11 0.73 2.21 -1.84
N ARG A 12 1.79 2.87 -1.36
CA ARG A 12 1.83 4.34 -1.24
C ARG A 12 2.71 4.93 -2.32
N SER A 13 2.28 6.03 -2.92
CA SER A 13 3.10 6.80 -3.84
C SER A 13 4.20 7.58 -3.10
N ARG A 14 5.45 7.39 -3.55
CA ARG A 14 6.62 8.17 -3.15
C ARG A 14 6.97 9.14 -4.28
N VAL A 15 7.13 10.42 -3.92
CA VAL A 15 7.69 11.43 -4.82
C VAL A 15 9.15 11.57 -4.45
N ASP A 16 10.06 11.06 -5.29
CA ASP A 16 11.48 11.25 -5.09
C ASP A 16 11.87 12.68 -5.51
N GLU A 17 12.12 13.55 -4.52
CA GLU A 17 12.57 14.93 -4.74
C GLU A 17 13.89 15.02 -5.52
N LYS A 18 14.69 13.95 -5.50
CA LYS A 18 16.01 13.87 -6.16
C LYS A 18 15.95 13.54 -7.66
N ARG A 19 14.79 13.16 -8.21
CA ARG A 19 14.67 12.85 -9.66
C ARG A 19 14.18 14.09 -10.41
N GLN A 20 15.07 14.68 -11.21
CA GLN A 20 14.80 15.82 -12.12
C GLN A 20 13.70 15.54 -13.17
N ASN A 21 13.26 14.29 -13.33
CA ASN A 21 12.15 13.92 -14.22
C ASN A 21 10.82 13.93 -13.46
N LYS A 22 10.09 15.03 -13.61
CA LYS A 22 8.95 15.50 -12.83
C LYS A 22 7.66 14.65 -12.89
N LEU A 23 7.70 13.38 -13.31
CA LEU A 23 6.49 12.59 -13.61
C LEU A 23 6.52 11.11 -13.22
N LEU A 24 7.60 10.59 -12.63
CA LEU A 24 7.64 9.19 -12.22
C LEU A 24 7.09 9.03 -10.81
N VAL A 25 5.87 8.51 -10.70
CA VAL A 25 5.29 8.07 -9.42
C VAL A 25 5.81 6.67 -9.12
N THR A 26 6.64 6.54 -8.09
CA THR A 26 7.07 5.24 -7.58
C THR A 26 6.09 4.77 -6.53
N TRP A 27 5.49 3.60 -6.72
CA TRP A 27 4.67 2.95 -5.70
C TRP A 27 5.57 2.12 -4.79
N VAL A 28 5.53 2.38 -3.50
CA VAL A 28 6.37 1.71 -2.50
C VAL A 28 5.53 0.93 -1.52
N GLY A 29 6.06 -0.24 -1.13
CA GLY A 29 5.73 -1.03 0.05
C GLY A 29 4.28 -1.50 0.18
N PRO A 30 4.04 -2.69 0.75
CA PRO A 30 2.74 -2.98 1.32
C PRO A 30 2.59 -2.21 2.65
N TYR A 31 1.53 -1.43 2.75
CA TYR A 31 1.05 -0.78 3.96
C TYR A 31 -0.32 -1.36 4.31
N ALA A 32 -0.65 -1.49 5.59
CA ALA A 32 -2.01 -1.80 6.03
C ALA A 32 -2.75 -0.52 6.39
N VAL A 33 -4.00 -0.36 5.94
CA VAL A 33 -4.87 0.72 6.38
C VAL A 33 -5.31 0.45 7.82
N THR A 34 -4.99 1.36 8.74
CA THR A 34 -5.32 1.23 10.17
C THR A 34 -6.50 2.12 10.59
N ALA A 35 -6.75 3.22 9.87
CA ALA A 35 -7.88 4.10 10.12
C ALA A 35 -8.32 4.86 8.87
N SER A 36 -9.61 5.19 8.80
CA SER A 36 -10.18 6.10 7.80
C SER A 36 -10.57 7.44 8.43
N HIS A 37 -10.20 8.54 7.79
CA HIS A 37 -10.52 9.90 8.21
C HIS A 37 -11.43 10.63 7.22
N ALA A 38 -11.86 11.83 7.59
CA ALA A 38 -12.56 12.73 6.69
C ALA A 38 -11.69 13.10 5.47
N HIS A 39 -12.34 13.61 4.41
CA HIS A 39 -11.66 14.11 3.19
C HIS A 39 -10.77 13.08 2.46
N ASN A 40 -11.11 11.78 2.54
CA ASN A 40 -10.37 10.69 1.90
C ASN A 40 -8.92 10.57 2.37
N VAL A 41 -8.65 10.88 3.64
CA VAL A 41 -7.36 10.65 4.28
C VAL A 41 -7.43 9.34 5.05
N PHE A 42 -6.36 8.54 5.00
CA PHE A 42 -6.25 7.24 5.66
C PHE A 42 -4.95 7.17 6.42
N THR A 43 -4.97 6.61 7.64
CA THR A 43 -3.76 6.20 8.33
C THR A 43 -3.34 4.85 7.79
N VAL A 44 -2.08 4.75 7.38
CA VAL A 44 -1.49 3.51 6.88
C VAL A 44 -0.24 3.16 7.67
N ASN A 45 -0.09 1.89 8.02
CA ASN A 45 1.04 1.35 8.78
C ASN A 45 1.97 0.56 7.85
N GLN A 46 3.27 0.83 7.90
CA GLN A 46 4.27 0.07 7.17
C GLN A 46 4.53 -1.27 7.87
N LEU A 47 4.27 -2.39 7.20
CA LEU A 47 4.32 -3.73 7.81
C LEU A 47 5.69 -4.14 8.37
N VAL A 48 6.78 -3.55 7.87
CA VAL A 48 8.15 -3.91 8.27
C VAL A 48 8.66 -3.03 9.41
N THR A 49 8.48 -1.71 9.29
CA THR A 49 9.03 -0.74 10.26
C THR A 49 8.03 -0.40 11.37
N GLY A 50 6.74 -0.70 11.16
CA GLY A 50 5.65 -0.28 12.04
C GLY A 50 5.35 1.22 11.98
N GLU A 51 5.94 1.97 11.04
CA GLU A 51 5.71 3.41 10.92
C GLU A 51 4.30 3.70 10.40
N GLU A 52 3.60 4.62 11.07
CA GLU A 52 2.28 5.10 10.65
C GLU A 52 2.37 6.45 9.96
N LEU A 53 1.52 6.65 8.95
CA LEU A 53 1.42 7.91 8.22
C LEU A 53 0.02 8.16 7.69
N ASP A 54 -0.39 9.43 7.68
CA ASP A 54 -1.64 9.87 7.08
C ASP A 54 -1.45 10.20 5.60
N VAL A 55 -2.26 9.58 4.75
CA VAL A 55 -2.13 9.64 3.30
C VAL A 55 -3.49 9.84 2.65
N HIS A 56 -3.57 10.77 1.69
CA HIS A 56 -4.78 10.96 0.90
C HIS A 56 -4.98 9.79 -0.09
N ALA A 57 -6.22 9.39 -0.34
CA ALA A 57 -6.59 8.27 -1.21
C ALA A 57 -5.94 8.31 -2.61
N SER A 58 -5.75 9.50 -3.18
CA SER A 58 -5.09 9.67 -4.50
C SER A 58 -3.62 9.23 -4.51
N ARG A 59 -3.01 9.06 -3.35
CA ARG A 59 -1.63 8.64 -3.15
C ARG A 59 -1.54 7.15 -2.77
N LEU A 60 -2.66 6.43 -2.76
CA LEU A 60 -2.77 5.02 -2.43
C LEU A 60 -3.24 4.21 -3.66
N LYS A 61 -2.82 2.95 -3.72
CA LYS A 61 -3.27 1.97 -4.71
C LYS A 61 -3.41 0.62 -4.00
N PHE A 62 -4.43 -0.18 -4.33
CA PHE A 62 -4.54 -1.52 -3.77
C PHE A 62 -3.28 -2.35 -4.04
N PHE A 63 -2.81 -3.02 -3.00
CA PHE A 63 -1.81 -4.07 -3.13
C PHE A 63 -2.55 -5.30 -3.65
N ALA A 64 -2.22 -5.72 -4.89
CA ALA A 64 -2.97 -6.74 -5.63
C ALA A 64 -2.94 -8.14 -5.00
N ASP A 65 -2.12 -8.34 -3.96
CA ASP A 65 -1.99 -9.63 -3.27
C ASP A 65 -3.25 -10.01 -2.49
N LYS A 66 -4.15 -9.05 -2.19
CA LYS A 66 -5.42 -9.36 -1.52
C LYS A 66 -6.33 -10.28 -2.36
N ASP A 67 -6.18 -10.26 -3.68
CA ASP A 67 -6.88 -11.15 -4.63
C ASP A 67 -5.98 -12.30 -5.12
N LEU A 68 -4.76 -12.43 -4.59
CA LEU A 68 -3.86 -13.52 -4.95
C LEU A 68 -4.37 -14.80 -4.29
N GLU A 69 -4.92 -15.71 -5.10
CA GLU A 69 -5.30 -17.05 -4.64
C GLU A 69 -4.02 -17.81 -4.27
N VAL A 70 -3.82 -18.04 -2.97
CA VAL A 70 -2.68 -18.84 -2.47
C VAL A 70 -2.96 -20.30 -2.79
N THR A 71 -2.37 -20.79 -3.88
CA THR A 71 -2.44 -22.19 -4.28
C THR A 71 -1.43 -23.04 -3.52
N GLU A 72 -1.67 -24.35 -3.44
CA GLU A 72 -0.75 -25.32 -2.82
C GLU A 72 0.65 -25.27 -3.47
N GLU A 73 0.72 -25.03 -4.78
CA GLU A 73 1.98 -24.86 -5.54
C GLU A 73 2.83 -23.69 -5.01
N LEU A 74 2.21 -22.55 -4.67
CA LEU A 74 2.92 -21.39 -4.12
C LEU A 74 3.47 -21.67 -2.72
N LEU A 75 2.74 -22.45 -1.90
CA LEU A 75 3.19 -22.83 -0.56
C LEU A 75 4.38 -23.80 -0.63
N GLU A 76 4.34 -24.78 -1.53
CA GLU A 76 5.45 -25.72 -1.74
C GLU A 76 6.75 -24.98 -2.15
N HIS A 77 6.65 -23.95 -2.99
CA HIS A 77 7.80 -23.21 -3.49
C HIS A 77 8.51 -22.33 -2.43
N VAL A 78 7.80 -21.89 -1.39
CA VAL A 78 8.37 -21.08 -0.29
C VAL A 78 8.99 -21.97 0.80
N SER A 79 8.58 -23.23 0.86
CA SER A 79 9.01 -24.20 1.89
C SER A 79 10.28 -24.99 1.55
N ALA A 80 10.86 -24.79 0.36
CA ALA A 80 12.06 -25.47 -0.15
C ALA A 80 13.32 -24.56 -0.07
#